data_AF-A0A532UIH0-F1
#
_entry.id   AF-A0A532UIH0-F1
#
_cell.length_a   1.000
_cell.length_b   1.000
_cell.length_c   1.000
_cell.angle_alpha   90.00
_cell.angle_beta   90.00
_cell.angle_gamma   90.00
#
_symmetry.space_group_name_H-M   'P 1'
#
loop_
_entity.id
_entity.type
_entity.pdbx_description
1 polymer ?
#
loop_
_entity_poly.entity_id
_entity_poly.type
_entity_poly.pdbx_seq_one_letter_code
_entity_poly.pdbx_strand_id
1 'polypeptide(L)'
;MKKGTRRISLSLLHIWIFLNMVLISHAAAGGGETLFDFEPPFDVQSVETNDAKAELVQREGNTLLRITTGHPERRPGVALKAPKGKWDLTNRRAVALDVKNIGNKAVTVVCRLDNPGANDNENSIYGYVYLKPEKSRTMKVFLCVTPWRFAEPVKLIGMRGKPGVSEKINPSAITQLLLFAPEHENYLPKTDLAIEVDNIRAEGELKTMDAETFFPFIDKFGQYIHADWPGKIRDEKDLKKRAKTEKKDLENHPGPRGWNRYGGWKNGPRLEATGFFRAEKHKGKWWLVDPEGRLFWSQGIDCAPFYEDFTGTPLTDREHYFKDLPERDSPFGRFYGKYSSTYRGYYKDKGTFETFAFSESNLLRKYGKDYEALRMELSHRRLRSWGQNTIGAWSDGRVEALRKTPYVCVIDYYSSRKIEGSKKSLGLKFPDPFSPDFRTDLRERLERERAGLGRWSHLLGKHVHNEELGGFASDPWCLGIFVDNELPWGDDISLALASL
;
A
#
# COMPACT_ATOMS: atom_id res chain seq x y z
N MET A 1 50.33 -4.82 54.33
CA MET A 1 49.54 -4.85 55.58
C MET A 1 48.34 -5.77 55.39
N LYS A 2 48.26 -6.82 56.23
CA LYS A 2 47.20 -7.85 56.40
C LYS A 2 46.83 -8.65 55.12
N LYS A 3 47.44 -9.82 54.86
CA LYS A 3 47.18 -11.18 55.42
C LYS A 3 45.68 -11.54 55.38
N GLY A 4 45.20 -12.61 54.72
CA GLY A 4 45.87 -13.90 54.53
C GLY A 4 45.33 -14.82 53.41
N THR A 5 46.19 -15.79 53.17
CA THR A 5 46.25 -17.02 52.36
C THR A 5 45.03 -17.96 52.57
N ARG A 6 44.57 -18.78 51.60
CA ARG A 6 45.18 -20.00 50.97
C ARG A 6 44.44 -20.31 49.65
N ARG A 7 45.12 -20.46 48.51
CA ARG A 7 45.58 -21.72 47.84
C ARG A 7 44.55 -22.87 47.81
N ILE A 8 44.21 -23.35 46.60
CA ILE A 8 44.60 -24.66 46.04
C ILE A 8 44.22 -24.70 44.54
N SER A 9 45.17 -25.15 43.71
CA SER A 9 45.00 -25.53 42.30
C SER A 9 44.44 -26.96 42.20
N LEU A 10 43.66 -27.27 41.16
CA LEU A 10 44.00 -28.30 40.16
C LEU A 10 42.86 -28.46 39.14
N SER A 11 43.29 -28.55 37.89
CA SER A 11 42.64 -29.13 36.71
C SER A 11 41.63 -30.26 36.99
N LEU A 12 40.41 -30.14 36.44
CA LEU A 12 39.50 -31.25 36.19
C LEU A 12 38.59 -30.94 34.99
N LEU A 13 39.01 -31.52 33.85
CA LEU A 13 38.20 -32.11 32.79
C LEU A 13 36.68 -32.11 33.08
N HIS A 14 35.90 -31.28 32.39
CA HIS A 14 34.43 -31.42 32.37
C HIS A 14 33.94 -31.45 30.93
N ILE A 15 33.48 -32.65 30.60
CA ILE A 15 32.71 -33.09 29.44
C ILE A 15 31.65 -32.04 29.08
N TRP A 16 31.78 -31.42 27.90
CA TRP A 16 30.70 -30.65 27.30
C TRP A 16 29.69 -31.63 26.70
N ILE A 17 28.63 -31.90 27.45
CA ILE A 17 27.42 -32.54 26.94
C ILE A 17 26.79 -31.56 25.94
N PHE A 18 26.85 -31.92 24.66
CA PHE A 18 26.00 -31.33 23.62
C PHE A 18 24.54 -31.63 23.97
N LEU A 19 23.87 -30.68 24.61
CA LEU A 19 22.42 -30.70 24.69
C LEU A 19 21.90 -30.30 23.30
N ASN A 20 21.58 -31.30 22.50
CA ASN A 20 20.73 -31.17 21.32
C ASN A 20 19.40 -30.57 21.79
N MET A 21 19.27 -29.24 21.75
CA MET A 21 17.97 -28.60 21.60
C MET A 21 17.54 -28.87 20.16
N VAL A 22 16.96 -30.06 19.96
CA VAL A 22 16.07 -30.30 18.84
C VAL A 22 14.89 -29.36 19.06
N LEU A 23 14.96 -28.17 18.47
CA LEU A 23 13.79 -27.37 18.17
C LEU A 23 13.00 -28.16 17.13
N ILE A 24 12.27 -29.18 17.59
CA ILE A 24 11.17 -29.73 16.82
C ILE A 24 10.18 -28.58 16.73
N SER A 25 10.26 -27.87 15.62
CA SER A 25 9.20 -26.97 15.19
C SER A 25 8.02 -27.88 14.85
N HIS A 26 7.30 -28.36 15.87
CA HIS A 26 5.91 -28.74 15.69
C HIS A 26 5.22 -27.45 15.26
N ALA A 27 5.12 -27.24 13.94
CA ALA A 27 4.05 -26.43 13.41
C ALA A 27 2.79 -27.04 14.01
N ALA A 28 2.20 -26.33 14.98
CA ALA A 28 0.95 -26.74 15.55
C ALA A 28 -0.01 -26.95 14.37
N ALA A 29 -0.48 -28.18 14.19
CA ALA A 29 -1.61 -28.48 13.31
C ALA A 29 -2.79 -27.67 13.87
N GLY A 30 -2.93 -26.43 13.41
CA GLY A 30 -4.07 -25.59 13.73
C GLY A 30 -5.30 -26.31 13.20
N GLY A 31 -6.30 -26.52 14.07
CA GLY A 31 -7.52 -27.29 13.81
C GLY A 31 -8.42 -26.74 12.70
N GLY A 32 -7.90 -26.68 11.48
CA GLY A 32 -8.59 -26.38 10.25
C GLY A 32 -8.99 -27.65 9.51
N GLU A 33 -9.90 -27.49 8.56
CA GLU A 33 -10.32 -28.57 7.65
C GLU A 33 -9.26 -28.77 6.57
N THR A 34 -8.63 -29.95 6.53
CA THR A 34 -7.64 -30.30 5.50
C THR A 34 -8.28 -30.33 4.12
N LEU A 35 -7.71 -29.60 3.17
CA LEU A 35 -8.09 -29.60 1.75
C LEU A 35 -7.15 -30.49 0.93
N PHE A 36 -5.84 -30.37 1.19
CA PHE A 36 -4.79 -31.27 0.67
C PHE A 36 -3.64 -31.38 1.68
N ASP A 37 -3.26 -32.63 1.96
CA ASP A 37 -2.06 -33.02 2.71
C ASP A 37 -1.06 -33.81 1.83
N PHE A 38 -1.45 -34.12 0.59
CA PHE A 38 -0.65 -34.86 -0.40
C PHE A 38 -0.23 -36.27 0.01
N GLU A 39 -0.74 -36.78 1.13
CA GLU A 39 -0.49 -38.15 1.58
C GLU A 39 -1.22 -39.16 0.68
N PRO A 40 -0.77 -40.42 0.63
CA PRO A 40 -1.49 -41.48 -0.08
C PRO A 40 -2.96 -41.54 0.40
N PRO A 41 -3.94 -41.64 -0.51
CA PRO A 41 -3.82 -42.00 -1.93
C PRO A 41 -3.84 -40.81 -2.92
N PHE A 42 -3.28 -39.64 -2.59
CA PHE A 42 -3.24 -38.51 -3.54
C PHE A 42 -2.53 -38.85 -4.86
N ASP A 43 -3.18 -38.55 -5.99
CA ASP A 43 -2.62 -38.77 -7.33
C ASP A 43 -2.06 -37.47 -7.91
N VAL A 44 -0.74 -37.40 -8.08
CA VAL A 44 -0.07 -36.23 -8.66
C VAL A 44 -0.47 -35.97 -10.12
N GLN A 45 -0.97 -36.98 -10.84
CA GLN A 45 -1.46 -36.81 -12.21
C GLN A 45 -2.76 -36.01 -12.29
N SER A 46 -3.49 -35.83 -11.16
CA SER A 46 -4.66 -34.95 -11.11
C SER A 46 -4.30 -33.46 -11.05
N VAL A 47 -3.01 -33.11 -10.92
CA VAL A 47 -2.54 -31.73 -10.87
C VAL A 47 -2.42 -31.19 -12.29
N GLU A 48 -3.17 -30.14 -12.61
CA GLU A 48 -3.04 -29.48 -13.91
C GLU A 48 -1.83 -28.55 -13.89
N THR A 49 -0.99 -28.65 -14.92
CA THR A 49 0.24 -27.86 -15.03
C THR A 49 0.17 -26.91 -16.21
N ASN A 50 0.62 -25.67 -16.02
CA ASN A 50 0.85 -24.69 -17.08
C ASN A 50 2.32 -24.28 -17.01
N ASP A 51 3.15 -24.74 -17.95
CA ASP A 51 4.61 -24.47 -17.94
C ASP A 51 5.25 -24.75 -16.56
N ALA A 52 4.87 -25.88 -15.98
CA ALA A 52 5.30 -26.30 -14.66
C ALA A 52 5.39 -27.82 -14.57
N LYS A 53 6.13 -28.29 -13.56
CA LYS A 53 6.23 -29.69 -13.18
C LYS A 53 5.81 -29.83 -11.73
N ALA A 54 4.96 -30.82 -11.45
CA ALA A 54 4.48 -31.20 -10.13
C ALA A 54 4.99 -32.60 -9.77
N GLU A 55 5.56 -32.77 -8.58
CA GLU A 55 6.09 -34.05 -8.09
C GLU A 55 5.77 -34.23 -6.60
N LEU A 56 5.46 -35.47 -6.20
CA LEU A 56 5.40 -35.81 -4.78
C LEU A 56 6.79 -36.10 -4.26
N VAL A 57 7.13 -35.51 -3.12
CA VAL A 57 8.42 -35.71 -2.45
C VAL A 57 8.19 -36.11 -1.00
N GLN A 58 9.05 -36.97 -0.47
CA GLN A 58 9.00 -37.39 0.93
C GLN A 58 10.00 -36.56 1.77
N ARG A 59 9.56 -36.03 2.91
CA ARG A 59 10.41 -35.36 3.92
C ARG A 59 9.94 -35.72 5.31
N GLU A 60 10.84 -36.24 6.13
CA GLU A 60 10.60 -36.43 7.57
C GLU A 60 9.31 -37.22 7.89
N GLY A 61 8.88 -38.11 6.98
CA GLY A 61 7.67 -38.93 7.13
C GLY A 61 6.40 -38.33 6.52
N ASN A 62 6.47 -37.14 5.90
CA ASN A 62 5.36 -36.50 5.19
C ASN A 62 5.60 -36.47 3.68
N THR A 63 4.50 -36.47 2.93
CA THR A 63 4.46 -36.26 1.48
C THR A 63 4.13 -34.81 1.16
N LEU A 64 4.90 -34.15 0.31
CA LEU A 64 4.67 -32.76 -0.10
C LEU A 64 4.59 -32.64 -1.62
N LEU A 65 3.91 -31.60 -2.10
CA LEU A 65 3.88 -31.25 -3.52
C LEU A 65 5.06 -30.31 -3.86
N ARG A 66 6.03 -30.79 -4.62
CA ARG A 66 7.07 -29.96 -5.22
C ARG A 66 6.58 -29.40 -6.55
N ILE A 67 6.72 -28.09 -6.73
CA ILE A 67 6.38 -27.38 -7.96
C ILE A 67 7.62 -26.68 -8.48
N THR A 68 7.91 -26.88 -9.75
CA THR A 68 8.95 -26.15 -10.49
C THR A 68 8.37 -25.54 -11.77
N THR A 69 8.72 -24.31 -12.12
CA THR A 69 8.14 -23.61 -13.29
C THR A 69 9.17 -23.29 -14.36
N GLY A 70 8.72 -23.21 -15.62
CA GLY A 70 9.44 -22.57 -16.71
C GLY A 70 9.12 -21.08 -16.87
N HIS A 71 9.31 -20.59 -18.10
CA HIS A 71 9.14 -19.19 -18.52
C HIS A 71 8.37 -18.91 -19.84
N PRO A 72 8.05 -19.90 -20.71
CA PRO A 72 7.19 -19.70 -21.87
C PRO A 72 5.84 -19.03 -21.56
N GLU A 73 5.20 -19.41 -20.46
CA GLU A 73 3.84 -18.96 -20.17
C GLU A 73 3.80 -17.67 -19.37
N ARG A 74 2.69 -16.93 -19.50
CA ARG A 74 2.44 -15.69 -18.76
C ARG A 74 2.37 -15.93 -17.25
N ARG A 75 1.81 -17.08 -16.85
CA ARG A 75 1.63 -17.51 -15.46
C ARG A 75 1.93 -18.99 -15.32
N PRO A 76 3.22 -19.35 -15.19
CA PRO A 76 3.59 -20.73 -15.04
C PRO A 76 3.28 -21.19 -13.61
N GLY A 77 2.71 -22.38 -13.47
CA GLY A 77 2.22 -22.89 -12.19
C GLY A 77 1.33 -24.12 -12.32
N VAL A 78 0.60 -24.40 -11.25
CA VAL A 78 -0.27 -25.58 -11.14
C VAL A 78 -1.67 -25.21 -10.65
N ALA A 79 -2.66 -26.03 -11.00
CA ALA A 79 -4.01 -25.96 -10.44
C ALA A 79 -4.36 -27.28 -9.73
N LEU A 80 -4.92 -27.16 -8.53
CA LEU A 80 -5.46 -28.27 -7.75
C LEU A 80 -6.99 -28.11 -7.69
N LYS A 81 -7.71 -29.03 -8.34
CA LYS A 81 -9.17 -29.06 -8.35
C LYS A 81 -9.73 -29.66 -7.08
N ALA A 82 -10.84 -29.13 -6.60
CA ALA A 82 -11.56 -29.72 -5.49
C ALA A 82 -11.94 -31.18 -5.83
N PRO A 83 -11.56 -32.18 -5.01
CA PRO A 83 -11.77 -33.60 -5.33
C PRO A 83 -13.24 -33.97 -5.58
N LYS A 84 -14.18 -33.23 -4.98
CA LYS A 84 -15.63 -33.40 -5.13
C LYS A 84 -16.28 -32.29 -5.97
N GLY A 85 -15.50 -31.64 -6.83
CA GLY A 85 -15.93 -30.56 -7.72
C GLY A 85 -15.98 -29.17 -7.08
N LYS A 86 -16.29 -29.08 -5.77
CA LYS A 86 -16.22 -27.82 -5.01
C LYS A 86 -15.99 -28.04 -3.52
N TRP A 87 -15.45 -27.03 -2.84
CA TRP A 87 -15.48 -26.88 -1.39
C TRP A 87 -16.53 -25.86 -0.95
N ASP A 88 -17.22 -26.15 0.15
CA ASP A 88 -18.00 -25.17 0.89
C ASP A 88 -17.21 -24.70 2.10
N LEU A 89 -16.59 -23.53 1.95
CA LEU A 89 -15.76 -22.89 2.97
C LEU A 89 -16.48 -21.70 3.61
N THR A 90 -17.82 -21.70 3.59
CA THR A 90 -18.63 -20.57 4.07
C THR A 90 -18.30 -20.16 5.49
N ASN A 91 -18.00 -21.12 6.38
CA ASN A 91 -17.72 -20.83 7.79
C ASN A 91 -16.23 -20.60 8.09
N ARG A 92 -15.38 -20.51 7.06
CA ARG A 92 -13.92 -20.38 7.20
C ARG A 92 -13.48 -19.00 6.73
N ARG A 93 -12.51 -18.43 7.46
CA ARG A 93 -11.98 -17.09 7.19
C ARG A 93 -10.95 -17.12 6.06
N ALA A 94 -10.17 -18.18 5.97
CA ALA A 94 -9.09 -18.28 5.01
C ALA A 94 -8.81 -19.72 4.59
N VAL A 95 -8.16 -19.87 3.43
CA VAL A 95 -7.39 -21.06 3.07
C VAL A 95 -5.92 -20.75 3.38
N ALA A 96 -5.28 -21.59 4.17
CA ALA A 96 -3.87 -21.54 4.50
C ALA A 96 -3.11 -22.68 3.85
N LEU A 97 -1.85 -22.46 3.53
CA LEU A 97 -0.94 -23.46 2.97
C LEU A 97 0.49 -23.14 3.38
N ASP A 98 1.26 -24.17 3.67
CA ASP A 98 2.66 -24.03 4.06
C ASP A 98 3.53 -24.13 2.81
N VAL A 99 4.34 -23.10 2.59
CA VAL A 99 5.13 -22.95 1.36
C VAL A 99 6.59 -22.75 1.73
N LYS A 100 7.46 -23.59 1.17
CA LYS A 100 8.92 -23.47 1.25
C LYS A 100 9.50 -23.10 -0.10
N ASN A 101 10.40 -22.13 -0.13
CA ASN A 101 11.24 -21.87 -1.29
C ASN A 101 12.49 -22.77 -1.26
N ILE A 102 12.61 -23.67 -2.24
CA ILE A 102 13.76 -24.57 -2.43
C ILE A 102 14.70 -24.11 -3.56
N GLY A 103 14.39 -22.96 -4.17
CA GLY A 103 15.23 -22.33 -5.18
C GLY A 103 16.35 -21.50 -4.56
N ASN A 104 17.27 -21.05 -5.41
CA ASN A 104 18.42 -20.23 -5.03
C ASN A 104 18.16 -18.71 -5.10
N LYS A 105 16.96 -18.30 -5.52
CA LYS A 105 16.53 -16.89 -5.59
C LYS A 105 15.31 -16.65 -4.72
N ALA A 106 15.10 -15.40 -4.32
CA ALA A 106 13.86 -15.03 -3.66
C ALA A 106 12.71 -15.03 -4.66
N VAL A 107 11.55 -15.54 -4.23
CA VAL A 107 10.36 -15.66 -5.07
C VAL A 107 9.16 -15.07 -4.35
N THR A 108 8.21 -14.57 -5.14
CA THR A 108 6.84 -14.35 -4.67
C THR A 108 6.01 -15.50 -5.21
N VAL A 109 5.23 -16.13 -4.34
CA VAL A 109 4.27 -17.18 -4.71
C VAL A 109 2.88 -16.59 -4.63
N VAL A 110 2.06 -16.83 -5.66
CA VAL A 110 0.65 -16.47 -5.68
C VAL A 110 -0.18 -17.73 -5.46
N CYS A 111 -1.17 -17.64 -4.57
CA CYS A 111 -2.27 -18.60 -4.51
C CYS A 111 -3.56 -17.87 -4.89
N ARG A 112 -4.28 -18.41 -5.88
CA ARG A 112 -5.59 -17.91 -6.30
C ARG A 112 -6.64 -18.97 -6.04
N LEU A 113 -7.75 -18.59 -5.41
CA LEU A 113 -8.94 -19.44 -5.28
C LEU A 113 -9.96 -19.01 -6.32
N ASP A 114 -10.60 -19.98 -6.95
CA ASP A 114 -11.58 -19.75 -8.02
C ASP A 114 -12.97 -20.28 -7.66
N ASN A 115 -13.98 -19.59 -8.17
CA ASN A 115 -15.33 -20.10 -8.38
C ASN A 115 -15.55 -20.48 -9.86
N PRO A 116 -16.71 -21.05 -10.24
CA PRO A 116 -17.05 -21.21 -11.65
C PRO A 116 -16.99 -19.88 -12.42
N GLY A 117 -16.41 -19.90 -13.62
CA GLY A 117 -16.27 -18.71 -14.47
C GLY A 117 -15.22 -17.70 -13.99
N ALA A 118 -14.30 -18.11 -13.12
CA ALA A 118 -13.24 -17.25 -12.61
C ALA A 118 -12.32 -16.69 -13.69
N ASN A 119 -12.03 -15.39 -13.59
CA ASN A 119 -11.02 -14.70 -14.36
C ASN A 119 -10.18 -13.81 -13.42
N ASP A 120 -9.31 -12.98 -13.98
CA ASP A 120 -8.37 -12.19 -13.18
C ASP A 120 -9.03 -11.14 -12.30
N ASN A 121 -10.23 -10.71 -12.68
CA ASN A 121 -10.96 -9.61 -12.06
C ASN A 121 -12.17 -10.09 -11.25
N GLU A 122 -12.78 -11.21 -11.65
CA GLU A 122 -14.07 -11.69 -11.14
C GLU A 122 -13.99 -13.15 -10.69
N ASN A 123 -14.82 -13.49 -9.71
CA ASN A 123 -15.00 -14.86 -9.21
C ASN A 123 -13.70 -15.51 -8.73
N SER A 124 -12.72 -14.70 -8.32
CA SER A 124 -11.41 -15.14 -7.83
C SER A 124 -10.87 -14.25 -6.71
N ILE A 125 -10.05 -14.83 -5.84
CA ILE A 125 -9.35 -14.12 -4.77
C ILE A 125 -7.93 -14.63 -4.60
N TYR A 126 -7.02 -13.74 -4.20
CA TYR A 126 -5.57 -13.98 -4.23
C TYR A 126 -4.95 -13.83 -2.84
N GLY A 127 -3.97 -14.67 -2.55
CA GLY A 127 -2.98 -14.51 -1.50
C GLY A 127 -1.57 -14.54 -2.08
N TYR A 128 -0.64 -13.90 -1.38
CA TYR A 128 0.74 -13.75 -1.83
C TYR A 128 1.69 -14.03 -0.68
N VAL A 129 2.84 -14.63 -0.97
CA VAL A 129 3.94 -14.74 -0.02
C VAL A 129 5.29 -14.52 -0.69
N TYR A 130 6.11 -13.64 -0.11
CA TYR A 130 7.50 -13.46 -0.50
C TYR A 130 8.41 -14.35 0.36
N LEU A 131 9.26 -15.13 -0.29
CA LEU A 131 10.15 -16.11 0.33
C LEU A 131 11.57 -15.94 -0.19
N LYS A 132 12.52 -15.71 0.72
CA LYS A 132 13.95 -15.88 0.44
C LYS A 132 14.27 -17.38 0.28
N PRO A 133 15.41 -17.74 -0.35
CA PRO A 133 15.88 -19.13 -0.42
C PRO A 133 15.85 -19.83 0.94
N GLU A 134 15.44 -21.10 0.94
CA GLU A 134 15.33 -21.98 2.12
C GLU A 134 14.38 -21.48 3.22
N LYS A 135 13.56 -20.46 2.95
CA LYS A 135 12.55 -19.98 3.91
C LYS A 135 11.20 -20.58 3.64
N SER A 136 10.52 -20.93 4.73
CA SER A 136 9.14 -21.38 4.74
C SER A 136 8.23 -20.34 5.39
N ARG A 137 7.00 -20.21 4.91
CA ARG A 137 5.92 -19.45 5.56
C ARG A 137 4.57 -20.09 5.26
N THR A 138 3.64 -19.96 6.19
CA THR A 138 2.22 -20.17 5.94
C THR A 138 1.66 -18.99 5.15
N MET A 139 1.25 -19.22 3.91
CA MET A 139 0.47 -18.27 3.11
C MET A 139 -1.01 -18.38 3.48
N LYS A 140 -1.74 -17.27 3.43
CA LYS A 140 -3.20 -17.25 3.64
C LYS A 140 -3.90 -16.51 2.51
N VAL A 141 -4.96 -17.12 1.98
CA VAL A 141 -5.93 -16.48 1.09
C VAL A 141 -7.19 -16.22 1.92
N PHE A 142 -7.44 -14.96 2.25
CA PHE A 142 -8.58 -14.58 3.10
C PHE A 142 -9.88 -14.57 2.28
N LEU A 143 -10.77 -15.52 2.56
CA LEU A 143 -12.14 -15.54 2.04
C LEU A 143 -12.99 -14.41 2.64
N CYS A 144 -12.70 -14.03 3.89
CA CYS A 144 -13.31 -12.90 4.56
C CYS A 144 -12.25 -12.08 5.32
N VAL A 145 -12.27 -10.76 5.15
CA VAL A 145 -11.29 -9.85 5.77
C VAL A 145 -11.46 -9.79 7.29
N THR A 146 -12.70 -9.85 7.78
CA THR A 146 -13.05 -9.86 9.20
C THR A 146 -13.06 -11.29 9.74
N PRO A 147 -12.83 -11.48 11.06
CA PRO A 147 -12.98 -12.78 11.72
C PRO A 147 -14.45 -13.15 11.99
N TRP A 148 -15.38 -12.48 11.32
CA TRP A 148 -16.81 -12.63 11.47
C TRP A 148 -17.53 -12.23 10.19
N ARG A 149 -18.78 -12.66 10.03
CA ARG A 149 -19.72 -12.21 9.00
C ARG A 149 -21.01 -11.76 9.63
N PHE A 150 -21.80 -10.99 8.88
CA PHE A 150 -23.12 -10.61 9.36
C PHE A 150 -24.05 -11.83 9.40
N ALA A 151 -24.89 -11.90 10.43
CA ALA A 151 -25.97 -12.88 10.52
C ALA A 151 -26.89 -12.79 9.29
N GLU A 152 -27.24 -11.56 8.94
CA GLU A 152 -28.10 -11.21 7.82
C GLU A 152 -27.37 -10.26 6.85
N PRO A 153 -27.69 -10.26 5.55
CA PRO A 153 -27.04 -9.36 4.59
C PRO A 153 -27.17 -7.88 4.97
N VAL A 154 -26.03 -7.20 5.16
CA VAL A 154 -25.98 -5.75 5.45
C VAL A 154 -25.55 -4.97 4.22
N LYS A 155 -26.33 -3.95 3.85
CA LYS A 155 -26.00 -3.05 2.74
C LYS A 155 -24.96 -2.02 3.17
N LEU A 156 -23.68 -2.31 2.89
CA LEU A 156 -22.58 -1.37 3.06
C LEU A 156 -22.28 -0.62 1.75
N ILE A 157 -22.31 0.72 1.81
CA ILE A 157 -22.13 1.62 0.65
C ILE A 157 -20.93 2.54 0.86
N GLY A 158 -20.37 3.04 -0.25
CA GLY A 158 -19.27 4.02 -0.21
C GLY A 158 -17.94 3.47 0.33
N MET A 159 -17.75 2.14 0.32
CA MET A 159 -16.53 1.46 0.79
C MET A 159 -15.95 0.56 -0.30
N ARG A 160 -14.63 0.59 -0.49
CA ARG A 160 -13.93 -0.28 -1.46
C ARG A 160 -13.78 -1.73 -0.95
N GLY A 161 -13.60 -1.90 0.36
CA GLY A 161 -13.62 -3.19 1.04
C GLY A 161 -14.62 -3.12 2.18
N LYS A 162 -15.59 -4.03 2.19
CA LYS A 162 -16.70 -4.04 3.14
C LYS A 162 -16.43 -5.07 4.25
N PRO A 163 -16.45 -4.68 5.54
CA PRO A 163 -16.33 -5.64 6.64
C PRO A 163 -17.46 -6.67 6.58
N GLY A 164 -17.18 -7.92 6.95
CA GLY A 164 -18.19 -8.99 6.98
C GLY A 164 -18.67 -9.51 5.62
N VAL A 165 -18.17 -8.98 4.49
CA VAL A 165 -18.64 -9.34 3.14
C VAL A 165 -17.50 -9.94 2.31
N SER A 166 -17.83 -10.97 1.51
CA SER A 166 -16.92 -11.64 0.58
C SER A 166 -17.36 -11.34 -0.86
N GLU A 167 -17.04 -10.15 -1.37
CA GLU A 167 -17.62 -9.68 -2.65
C GLU A 167 -16.99 -10.30 -3.90
N LYS A 168 -15.71 -10.71 -3.83
CA LYS A 168 -14.99 -11.24 -4.98
C LYS A 168 -15.11 -12.76 -5.17
N ILE A 169 -15.59 -13.44 -4.14
CA ILE A 169 -15.58 -14.90 -4.06
C ILE A 169 -16.83 -15.39 -3.30
N ASN A 170 -17.52 -16.37 -3.86
CA ASN A 170 -18.52 -17.17 -3.19
C ASN A 170 -17.81 -18.32 -2.43
N PRO A 171 -17.75 -18.27 -1.09
CA PRO A 171 -17.04 -19.28 -0.31
C PRO A 171 -17.71 -20.66 -0.33
N SER A 172 -18.98 -20.78 -0.73
CA SER A 172 -19.72 -22.05 -0.83
C SER A 172 -19.44 -22.85 -2.12
N ALA A 173 -18.64 -22.30 -3.02
CA ALA A 173 -18.48 -22.82 -4.38
C ALA A 173 -17.02 -22.75 -4.89
N ILE A 174 -16.04 -22.87 -4.00
CA ILE A 174 -14.62 -22.83 -4.42
C ILE A 174 -14.31 -24.11 -5.20
N THR A 175 -13.92 -23.99 -6.48
CA THR A 175 -13.73 -25.15 -7.37
C THR A 175 -12.29 -25.61 -7.45
N GLN A 176 -11.34 -24.71 -7.24
CA GLN A 176 -9.91 -25.00 -7.36
C GLN A 176 -9.06 -23.94 -6.68
N LEU A 177 -7.79 -24.27 -6.47
CA LEU A 177 -6.74 -23.31 -6.14
C LEU A 177 -5.60 -23.40 -7.15
N LEU A 178 -5.03 -22.26 -7.51
CA LEU A 178 -3.92 -22.15 -8.45
C LEU A 178 -2.69 -21.60 -7.72
N LEU A 179 -1.54 -22.21 -7.96
CA LEU A 179 -0.24 -21.80 -7.42
C LEU A 179 0.70 -21.45 -8.57
N PHE A 180 1.11 -20.19 -8.65
CA PHE A 180 1.92 -19.70 -9.77
C PHE A 180 2.84 -18.56 -9.35
N ALA A 181 3.86 -18.32 -10.17
CA ALA A 181 4.70 -17.12 -10.04
C ALA A 181 3.91 -15.90 -10.53
N PRO A 182 3.94 -14.75 -9.82
CA PRO A 182 3.25 -13.56 -10.29
C PRO A 182 3.79 -13.17 -11.65
N GLU A 183 2.90 -12.62 -12.45
CA GLU A 183 3.26 -12.06 -13.73
C GLU A 183 4.23 -10.89 -13.53
N HIS A 184 5.45 -11.05 -14.03
CA HIS A 184 6.45 -9.99 -14.04
C HIS A 184 6.52 -9.42 -15.46
N GLU A 185 5.57 -8.55 -15.82
CA GLU A 185 5.61 -7.88 -17.13
C GLU A 185 6.92 -7.08 -17.32
N ASN A 186 7.64 -6.71 -16.24
CA ASN A 186 8.77 -5.77 -16.31
C ASN A 186 10.04 -6.10 -15.48
N TYR A 187 10.16 -7.26 -14.82
CA TYR A 187 11.35 -7.60 -14.03
C TYR A 187 12.15 -8.74 -14.66
N LEU A 188 13.20 -8.39 -15.40
CA LEU A 188 14.22 -9.33 -15.85
C LEU A 188 15.38 -9.41 -14.84
N PRO A 189 15.94 -10.60 -14.59
CA PRO A 189 15.55 -11.89 -15.17
C PRO A 189 14.32 -12.50 -14.49
N LYS A 190 13.47 -13.19 -15.28
CA LYS A 190 12.42 -14.07 -14.74
C LYS A 190 13.08 -15.08 -13.78
N THR A 191 12.46 -15.34 -12.64
CA THR A 191 12.95 -16.30 -11.65
C THR A 191 12.14 -17.57 -11.70
N ASP A 192 12.82 -18.72 -11.84
CA ASP A 192 12.19 -20.03 -11.70
C ASP A 192 11.52 -20.13 -10.33
N LEU A 193 10.24 -20.47 -10.31
CA LEU A 193 9.58 -20.87 -9.09
C LEU A 193 10.03 -22.30 -8.80
N ALA A 194 10.63 -22.53 -7.64
CA ALA A 194 10.94 -23.85 -7.13
C ALA A 194 10.51 -23.90 -5.67
N ILE A 195 9.36 -24.52 -5.42
CA ILE A 195 8.71 -24.53 -4.11
C ILE A 195 8.25 -25.94 -3.71
N GLU A 196 8.15 -26.15 -2.41
CA GLU A 196 7.46 -27.29 -1.81
C GLU A 196 6.24 -26.74 -1.05
N VAL A 197 5.09 -27.38 -1.24
CA VAL A 197 3.80 -26.98 -0.66
C VAL A 197 3.18 -28.15 0.07
N ASP A 198 2.61 -27.87 1.23
CA ASP A 198 1.96 -28.85 2.09
C ASP A 198 0.88 -28.20 2.98
N ASN A 199 0.09 -29.03 3.68
CA ASN A 199 -0.88 -28.65 4.69
C ASN A 199 -1.88 -27.58 4.21
N ILE A 200 -2.42 -27.76 3.01
CA ILE A 200 -3.47 -26.88 2.49
C ILE A 200 -4.74 -27.15 3.30
N ARG A 201 -5.22 -26.11 3.99
CA ARG A 201 -6.31 -26.23 4.97
C ARG A 201 -7.19 -24.99 4.98
N ALA A 202 -8.48 -25.17 5.25
CA ALA A 202 -9.36 -24.06 5.57
C ALA A 202 -9.34 -23.80 7.07
N GLU A 203 -9.06 -22.56 7.47
CA GLU A 203 -8.87 -22.19 8.87
C GLU A 203 -9.60 -20.90 9.27
N GLY A 204 -9.70 -20.70 10.59
CA GLY A 204 -10.30 -19.53 11.20
C GLY A 204 -11.82 -19.56 11.08
N GLU A 205 -12.50 -20.15 12.07
CA GLU A 205 -13.97 -20.11 12.10
C GLU A 205 -14.48 -18.67 12.18
N LEU A 206 -15.44 -18.36 11.31
CA LEU A 206 -16.09 -17.06 11.28
C LEU A 206 -17.15 -17.01 12.36
N LYS A 207 -17.07 -15.98 13.20
CA LYS A 207 -18.16 -15.65 14.13
C LYS A 207 -19.29 -14.94 13.38
N THR A 208 -20.45 -14.88 14.02
CA THR A 208 -21.58 -14.09 13.55
C THR A 208 -21.55 -12.69 14.19
N MET A 209 -21.95 -11.68 13.43
CA MET A 209 -22.10 -10.29 13.86
C MET A 209 -23.51 -9.80 13.53
N ASP A 210 -24.20 -9.24 14.51
CA ASP A 210 -25.54 -8.68 14.30
C ASP A 210 -25.43 -7.23 13.81
N ALA A 211 -26.17 -6.90 12.76
CA ALA A 211 -26.15 -5.57 12.15
C ALA A 211 -26.50 -4.46 13.15
N GLU A 212 -27.46 -4.73 14.05
CA GLU A 212 -27.90 -3.80 15.10
C GLU A 212 -26.77 -3.43 16.07
N THR A 213 -25.89 -4.39 16.39
CA THR A 213 -24.74 -4.16 17.27
C THR A 213 -23.53 -3.59 16.51
N PHE A 214 -23.53 -3.72 15.19
CA PHE A 214 -22.46 -3.21 14.34
C PHE A 214 -22.57 -1.70 14.12
N PHE A 215 -23.77 -1.14 13.91
CA PHE A 215 -23.92 0.31 13.72
C PHE A 215 -24.17 1.06 15.03
N PRO A 216 -23.63 2.27 15.19
CA PRO A 216 -22.56 2.89 14.39
C PRO A 216 -21.22 2.17 14.62
N PHE A 217 -20.34 2.17 13.61
CA PHE A 217 -19.02 1.51 13.69
C PHE A 217 -17.83 2.45 13.56
N ILE A 218 -18.08 3.76 13.42
CA ILE A 218 -17.05 4.81 13.31
C ILE A 218 -17.21 5.80 14.47
N ASP A 219 -16.15 6.00 15.25
CA ASP A 219 -16.13 6.93 16.39
C ASP A 219 -15.89 8.40 15.97
N LYS A 220 -15.94 9.32 16.95
CA LYS A 220 -15.72 10.77 16.74
C LYS A 220 -14.35 11.15 16.13
N PHE A 221 -13.38 10.25 16.17
CA PHE A 221 -12.04 10.44 15.59
C PHE A 221 -11.92 9.83 14.19
N GLY A 222 -12.98 9.19 13.68
CA GLY A 222 -12.98 8.47 12.41
C GLY A 222 -12.41 7.05 12.51
N GLN A 223 -12.27 6.49 13.73
CA GLN A 223 -11.70 5.16 13.94
C GLN A 223 -12.78 4.09 14.07
N TYR A 224 -12.41 2.85 13.75
CA TYR A 224 -13.29 1.70 13.91
C TYR A 224 -13.60 1.41 15.40
N ILE A 225 -14.88 1.27 15.75
CA ILE A 225 -15.34 1.10 17.13
C ILE A 225 -15.01 -0.30 17.67
N HIS A 226 -15.27 -1.35 16.89
CA HIS A 226 -15.32 -2.75 17.38
C HIS A 226 -13.98 -3.47 17.45
N ALA A 227 -12.86 -2.76 17.40
CA ALA A 227 -11.53 -3.35 17.60
C ALA A 227 -10.61 -2.39 18.33
N ASP A 228 -9.70 -2.94 19.14
CA ASP A 228 -8.62 -2.19 19.77
C ASP A 228 -7.27 -2.56 19.16
N TRP A 229 -6.37 -1.58 19.12
CA TRP A 229 -4.99 -1.76 18.65
C TRP A 229 -4.04 -0.85 19.43
N PRO A 230 -2.74 -1.16 19.47
CA PRO A 230 -1.74 -0.29 20.07
C PRO A 230 -1.83 1.14 19.51
N GLY A 231 -2.10 2.11 20.39
CA GLY A 231 -2.17 3.53 20.04
C GLY A 231 -3.52 4.03 19.52
N LYS A 232 -4.60 3.22 19.57
CA LYS A 232 -5.97 3.70 19.32
C LYS A 232 -6.30 4.88 20.24
N ILE A 233 -6.87 5.94 19.68
CA ILE A 233 -7.27 7.13 20.43
C ILE A 233 -8.58 6.83 21.15
N ARG A 234 -8.64 6.96 22.47
CA ARG A 234 -9.87 6.78 23.25
C ARG A 234 -10.52 8.11 23.60
N ASP A 235 -9.70 9.14 23.83
CA ASP A 235 -10.15 10.49 24.12
C ASP A 235 -9.19 11.56 23.56
N GLU A 236 -9.51 12.83 23.78
CA GLU A 236 -8.67 13.94 23.32
C GLU A 236 -7.35 14.08 24.10
N LYS A 237 -7.28 13.57 25.33
CA LYS A 237 -6.05 13.58 26.12
C LYS A 237 -5.02 12.65 25.48
N ASP A 238 -5.45 11.54 24.86
CA ASP A 238 -4.57 10.67 24.08
C ASP A 238 -3.93 11.42 22.91
N LEU A 239 -4.68 12.24 22.17
CA LEU A 239 -4.14 13.05 21.07
C LEU A 239 -3.04 14.00 21.59
N LYS A 240 -3.30 14.71 22.68
CA LYS A 240 -2.33 15.62 23.32
C LYS A 240 -1.10 14.87 23.84
N LYS A 241 -1.29 13.69 24.44
CA LYS A 241 -0.20 12.83 24.92
C LYS A 241 0.66 12.33 23.77
N ARG A 242 0.05 11.91 22.65
CA ARG A 242 0.79 11.54 21.44
C ARG A 242 1.56 12.71 20.85
N ALA A 243 1.00 13.92 20.87
CA ALA A 243 1.70 15.13 20.42
C ALA A 243 2.99 15.37 21.23
N LYS A 244 2.92 15.24 22.56
CA LYS A 244 4.08 15.39 23.45
C LYS A 244 5.11 14.28 23.23
N THR A 245 4.65 13.04 23.06
CA THR A 245 5.51 11.88 22.82
C THR A 245 6.27 12.03 21.50
N GLU A 246 5.55 12.37 20.44
CA GLU A 246 6.12 12.61 19.11
C GLU A 246 7.09 13.80 19.11
N LYS A 247 6.78 14.88 19.82
CA LYS A 247 7.71 16.02 19.95
C LYS A 247 9.07 15.56 20.51
N LYS A 248 9.06 14.78 21.59
CA LYS A 248 10.28 14.24 22.20
C LYS A 248 11.01 13.27 21.26
N ASP A 249 10.27 12.44 20.54
CA ASP A 249 10.84 11.53 19.55
C ASP A 249 11.55 12.30 18.42
N LEU A 250 10.91 13.32 17.85
CA LEU A 250 11.51 14.17 16.81
C LEU A 250 12.72 14.99 17.31
N GLU A 251 12.75 15.36 18.60
CA GLU A 251 13.90 16.01 19.22
C GLU A 251 15.09 15.05 19.38
N ASN A 252 14.83 13.78 19.72
CA ASN A 252 15.85 12.74 19.85
C ASN A 252 16.33 12.21 18.49
N HIS A 253 15.50 12.29 17.46
CA HIS A 253 15.76 11.80 16.12
C HIS A 253 15.63 12.93 15.08
N PRO A 254 16.52 13.95 15.09
CA PRO A 254 16.41 15.11 14.21
C PRO A 254 16.64 14.79 12.72
N GLY A 255 17.08 13.56 12.40
CA GLY A 255 17.33 13.07 11.05
C GLY A 255 18.82 12.96 10.68
N PRO A 256 19.14 12.53 9.45
CA PRO A 256 20.50 12.25 9.02
C PRO A 256 21.42 13.48 9.05
N ARG A 257 22.60 13.34 9.70
CA ARG A 257 23.65 14.38 9.73
C ARG A 257 24.48 14.44 8.44
N GLY A 258 24.45 13.36 7.65
CA GLY A 258 25.20 13.22 6.39
C GLY A 258 24.54 13.90 5.18
N TRP A 259 23.49 14.68 5.40
CA TRP A 259 22.78 15.41 4.36
C TRP A 259 23.14 16.89 4.34
N ASN A 260 23.19 17.49 3.14
CA ASN A 260 23.22 18.93 3.01
C ASN A 260 21.79 19.51 3.13
N ARG A 261 21.62 20.80 2.85
CA ARG A 261 20.31 21.47 2.98
C ARG A 261 19.24 20.90 2.04
N TYR A 262 19.65 20.32 0.90
CA TYR A 262 18.75 19.69 -0.07
C TYR A 262 18.58 18.18 0.16
N GLY A 263 19.15 17.59 1.22
CA GLY A 263 19.03 16.15 1.45
C GLY A 263 19.98 15.27 0.63
N GLY A 264 20.91 15.88 -0.13
CA GLY A 264 21.97 15.18 -0.86
C GLY A 264 23.12 14.74 0.05
N TRP A 265 23.90 13.77 -0.41
CA TRP A 265 24.98 13.15 0.37
C TRP A 265 26.15 14.13 0.58
N LYS A 266 26.14 14.82 1.72
CA LYS A 266 27.05 15.94 2.07
C LYS A 266 28.53 15.59 1.94
N ASN A 267 28.91 14.40 2.37
CA ASN A 267 30.30 13.92 2.37
C ASN A 267 30.60 13.01 1.16
N GLY A 268 29.65 12.88 0.23
CA GLY A 268 29.81 12.11 -1.00
C GLY A 268 30.53 12.89 -2.10
N PRO A 269 30.65 12.28 -3.29
CA PRO A 269 31.12 12.96 -4.49
C PRO A 269 30.38 14.28 -4.73
N ARG A 270 31.12 15.28 -5.23
CA ARG A 270 30.56 16.53 -5.71
C ARG A 270 30.79 16.63 -7.21
N LEU A 271 29.70 16.77 -7.95
CA LEU A 271 29.63 16.99 -9.38
C LEU A 271 29.38 18.48 -9.65
N GLU A 272 29.17 18.86 -10.90
CA GLU A 272 28.84 20.24 -11.25
C GLU A 272 27.55 20.71 -10.54
N ALA A 273 27.63 21.85 -9.86
CA ALA A 273 26.54 22.50 -9.16
C ALA A 273 25.88 23.54 -10.08
N THR A 274 24.72 23.22 -10.63
CA THR A 274 24.00 24.07 -11.59
C THR A 274 22.98 24.99 -10.91
N GLY A 275 22.81 24.89 -9.59
CA GLY A 275 21.76 25.57 -8.85
C GLY A 275 20.38 24.90 -8.94
N PHE A 276 20.24 23.80 -9.68
CA PHE A 276 19.01 23.02 -9.82
C PHE A 276 19.28 21.52 -9.76
N PHE A 277 18.24 20.73 -9.50
CA PHE A 277 18.34 19.29 -9.61
C PHE A 277 18.53 18.85 -11.05
N ARG A 278 19.31 17.78 -11.25
CA ARG A 278 19.53 17.16 -12.57
C ARG A 278 19.88 15.68 -12.44
N ALA A 279 19.84 14.94 -13.53
CA ALA A 279 20.29 13.55 -13.57
C ALA A 279 21.72 13.46 -14.12
N GLU A 280 22.57 12.63 -13.51
CA GLU A 280 23.91 12.31 -14.04
C GLU A 280 24.27 10.85 -13.74
N LYS A 281 24.98 10.20 -14.67
CA LYS A 281 25.53 8.88 -14.44
C LYS A 281 26.89 9.00 -13.75
N HIS A 282 26.95 8.65 -12.46
CA HIS A 282 28.21 8.61 -11.70
C HIS A 282 28.65 7.15 -11.48
N LYS A 283 29.86 6.80 -11.95
CA LYS A 283 30.44 5.44 -11.85
C LYS A 283 29.48 4.35 -12.32
N GLY A 284 28.87 4.56 -13.48
CA GLY A 284 27.98 3.58 -14.11
C GLY A 284 26.55 3.53 -13.55
N LYS A 285 26.21 4.31 -12.52
CA LYS A 285 24.88 4.34 -11.90
C LYS A 285 24.21 5.69 -12.11
N TRP A 286 22.90 5.68 -12.36
CA TRP A 286 22.11 6.91 -12.41
C TRP A 286 21.93 7.48 -11.00
N TRP A 287 22.21 8.77 -10.88
CA TRP A 287 21.95 9.56 -9.70
C TRP A 287 21.19 10.81 -10.09
N LEU A 288 20.38 11.31 -9.17
CA LEU A 288 20.05 12.71 -9.16
C LEU A 288 21.23 13.47 -8.54
N VAL A 289 21.41 14.72 -8.95
CA VAL A 289 22.41 15.64 -8.43
C VAL A 289 21.64 16.84 -7.91
N ASP A 290 21.87 17.20 -6.66
CA ASP A 290 21.20 18.35 -6.05
C ASP A 290 21.80 19.69 -6.52
N PRO A 291 21.14 20.83 -6.20
CA PRO A 291 21.62 22.16 -6.60
C PRO A 291 23.06 22.51 -6.22
N GLU A 292 23.65 21.84 -5.22
CA GLU A 292 25.02 22.06 -4.75
C GLU A 292 26.03 21.06 -5.35
N GLY A 293 25.56 20.18 -6.24
CA GLY A 293 26.36 19.17 -6.92
C GLY A 293 26.50 17.86 -6.14
N ARG A 294 25.74 17.61 -5.05
CA ARG A 294 25.85 16.36 -4.29
C ARG A 294 24.95 15.28 -4.89
N LEU A 295 25.41 14.03 -4.80
CA LEU A 295 24.59 12.89 -5.17
C LEU A 295 23.32 12.85 -4.31
N PHE A 296 22.18 12.71 -4.96
CA PHE A 296 20.85 12.72 -4.37
C PHE A 296 20.11 11.43 -4.75
N TRP A 297 19.45 10.83 -3.77
CA TRP A 297 18.51 9.74 -3.96
C TRP A 297 17.16 10.20 -3.43
N SER A 298 16.17 10.31 -4.30
CA SER A 298 14.84 10.78 -3.91
C SER A 298 14.11 9.70 -3.13
N GLN A 299 13.78 9.99 -1.88
CA GLN A 299 12.94 9.14 -1.04
C GLN A 299 11.90 10.01 -0.36
N GLY A 300 10.63 9.80 -0.72
CA GLY A 300 9.53 10.64 -0.28
C GLY A 300 8.20 9.89 -0.20
N ILE A 301 7.20 10.63 0.28
CA ILE A 301 5.83 10.16 0.45
C ILE A 301 4.92 11.10 -0.33
N ASP A 302 4.05 10.55 -1.17
CA ASP A 302 3.00 11.32 -1.86
C ASP A 302 1.95 11.80 -0.85
N CYS A 303 1.27 12.90 -1.16
CA CYS A 303 0.20 13.44 -0.31
C CYS A 303 0.69 13.78 1.12
N ALA A 304 1.85 14.45 1.24
CA ALA A 304 2.54 14.69 2.51
C ALA A 304 2.72 16.19 2.86
N PRO A 305 1.70 16.86 3.44
CA PRO A 305 0.35 16.33 3.65
C PRO A 305 -0.52 16.48 2.40
N PHE A 306 -1.62 15.75 2.37
CA PHE A 306 -2.60 15.91 1.31
C PHE A 306 -3.37 17.22 1.48
N TYR A 307 -3.94 17.70 0.39
CA TYR A 307 -4.73 18.93 0.40
C TYR A 307 -6.05 18.72 1.17
N GLU A 308 -6.39 19.65 2.05
CA GLU A 308 -7.45 19.48 3.06
C GLU A 308 -8.83 19.21 2.44
N ASP A 309 -9.12 19.82 1.30
CA ASP A 309 -10.38 19.63 0.58
C ASP A 309 -10.48 18.25 -0.11
N PHE A 310 -9.51 17.35 0.05
CA PHE A 310 -9.61 15.94 -0.37
C PHE A 310 -9.63 14.95 0.79
N THR A 311 -9.76 15.43 2.03
CA THR A 311 -9.79 14.60 3.23
C THR A 311 -11.22 14.28 3.72
N GLY A 312 -12.23 14.71 2.97
CA GLY A 312 -13.64 14.55 3.33
C GLY A 312 -14.13 13.10 3.20
N THR A 313 -14.64 12.55 4.31
CA THR A 313 -15.37 11.28 4.33
C THR A 313 -16.84 11.53 3.95
N PRO A 314 -17.40 10.89 2.90
CA PRO A 314 -18.81 11.04 2.55
C PRO A 314 -19.76 10.62 3.68
N LEU A 315 -20.72 11.48 3.98
CA LEU A 315 -21.74 11.31 5.02
C LEU A 315 -23.11 10.95 4.46
N THR A 316 -23.55 11.57 3.36
CA THR A 316 -24.88 11.35 2.78
C THR A 316 -25.16 9.86 2.57
N ASP A 317 -26.29 9.37 3.03
CA ASP A 317 -26.71 7.95 3.03
C ASP A 317 -25.89 7.03 3.97
N ARG A 318 -24.93 7.57 4.72
CA ARG A 318 -24.02 6.86 5.63
C ARG A 318 -24.04 7.42 7.05
N GLU A 319 -24.98 8.30 7.39
CA GLU A 319 -25.02 9.02 8.66
C GLU A 319 -25.00 8.04 9.85
N HIS A 320 -25.75 6.94 9.75
CA HIS A 320 -25.81 5.85 10.73
C HIS A 320 -24.48 5.08 10.92
N TYR A 321 -23.46 5.30 10.09
CA TYR A 321 -22.13 4.69 10.28
C TYR A 321 -21.38 5.34 11.44
N PHE A 322 -21.71 6.60 11.75
CA PHE A 322 -20.94 7.47 12.63
C PHE A 322 -21.66 7.67 13.96
N LYS A 323 -20.95 7.46 15.06
CA LYS A 323 -21.54 7.53 16.39
C LYS A 323 -21.75 8.97 16.87
N ASP A 324 -20.74 9.81 16.68
CA ASP A 324 -20.60 11.09 17.37
C ASP A 324 -20.05 12.15 16.39
N LEU A 325 -20.82 12.49 15.35
CA LEU A 325 -20.47 13.60 14.47
C LEU A 325 -20.61 14.94 15.22
N PRO A 326 -19.66 15.90 15.07
CA PRO A 326 -19.76 17.17 15.79
C PRO A 326 -20.94 18.03 15.34
N GLU A 327 -21.51 18.80 16.27
CA GLU A 327 -22.51 19.83 15.95
C GLU A 327 -21.95 20.85 14.95
N ARG A 328 -22.81 21.31 14.04
CA ARG A 328 -22.40 22.18 12.92
C ARG A 328 -22.04 23.61 13.34
N ASP A 329 -22.59 24.09 14.45
CA ASP A 329 -22.27 25.39 15.05
C ASP A 329 -21.05 25.33 15.99
N SER A 330 -20.50 24.15 16.24
CA SER A 330 -19.28 23.98 17.02
C SER A 330 -18.03 24.45 16.24
N PRO A 331 -16.87 24.63 16.90
CA PRO A 331 -15.60 24.87 16.22
C PRO A 331 -15.21 23.81 15.16
N PHE A 332 -15.82 22.62 15.22
CA PHE A 332 -15.60 21.53 14.26
C PHE A 332 -16.56 21.58 13.07
N GLY A 333 -17.57 22.44 13.09
CA GLY A 333 -18.49 22.68 11.98
C GLY A 333 -17.80 23.00 10.66
N ARG A 334 -16.63 23.66 10.75
CA ARG A 334 -15.78 24.00 9.60
C ARG A 334 -15.19 22.80 8.83
N PHE A 335 -15.29 21.59 9.36
CA PHE A 335 -14.82 20.36 8.71
C PHE A 335 -15.92 19.62 7.96
N TYR A 336 -17.16 20.12 8.01
CA TYR A 336 -18.18 19.70 7.06
C TYR A 336 -17.89 20.33 5.70
N GLY A 337 -18.03 19.51 4.66
CA GLY A 337 -17.83 19.91 3.28
C GLY A 337 -18.90 19.32 2.37
N LYS A 338 -18.80 19.63 1.08
CA LYS A 338 -19.62 19.05 0.03
C LYS A 338 -18.75 18.69 -1.16
N TYR A 339 -18.95 17.50 -1.71
CA TYR A 339 -18.37 17.11 -2.99
C TYR A 339 -19.49 16.84 -3.99
N SER A 340 -19.22 17.10 -5.27
CA SER A 340 -20.18 16.91 -6.36
C SER A 340 -19.68 15.91 -7.41
N SER A 341 -18.47 15.38 -7.26
CA SER A 341 -17.89 14.46 -8.24
C SER A 341 -17.05 13.35 -7.60
N THR A 342 -17.20 12.15 -8.14
CA THR A 342 -16.30 11.01 -7.96
C THR A 342 -16.28 10.22 -9.26
N TYR A 343 -15.12 9.66 -9.62
CA TYR A 343 -15.00 8.88 -10.86
C TYR A 343 -15.56 7.45 -10.74
N ARG A 344 -15.77 6.95 -9.51
CA ARG A 344 -16.25 5.58 -9.25
C ARG A 344 -16.98 5.44 -7.91
N GLY A 345 -17.63 4.29 -7.74
CA GLY A 345 -18.26 3.88 -6.48
C GLY A 345 -19.68 4.43 -6.30
N TYR A 346 -20.24 4.24 -5.10
CA TYR A 346 -21.66 4.53 -4.80
C TYR A 346 -22.11 5.96 -5.14
N TYR A 347 -21.24 6.94 -4.90
CA TYR A 347 -21.55 8.36 -5.11
C TYR A 347 -21.36 8.84 -6.54
N LYS A 348 -20.91 7.95 -7.45
CA LYS A 348 -20.79 8.30 -8.86
C LYS A 348 -22.18 8.65 -9.39
N ASP A 349 -22.29 9.80 -10.05
CA ASP A 349 -23.54 10.31 -10.65
C ASP A 349 -24.68 10.59 -9.65
N LYS A 350 -24.38 10.69 -8.34
CA LYS A 350 -25.35 11.01 -7.27
C LYS A 350 -25.55 12.52 -7.03
N GLY A 351 -24.84 13.36 -7.76
CA GLY A 351 -24.83 14.81 -7.52
C GLY A 351 -24.02 15.18 -6.27
N THR A 352 -24.45 16.26 -5.60
CA THR A 352 -23.74 16.80 -4.42
C THR A 352 -24.07 15.99 -3.17
N PHE A 353 -23.02 15.56 -2.45
CA PHE A 353 -23.12 14.87 -1.17
C PHE A 353 -22.27 15.56 -0.10
N GLU A 354 -22.68 15.43 1.16
CA GLU A 354 -21.98 16.00 2.30
C GLU A 354 -20.80 15.13 2.73
N THR A 355 -19.78 15.76 3.29
CA THR A 355 -18.56 15.11 3.78
C THR A 355 -18.13 15.65 5.13
N PHE A 356 -17.34 14.89 5.89
CA PHE A 356 -16.66 15.36 7.09
C PHE A 356 -15.17 14.97 7.12
N ALA A 357 -14.28 15.94 7.36
CA ALA A 357 -12.84 15.75 7.37
C ALA A 357 -12.31 15.35 8.77
N PHE A 358 -12.42 14.05 9.11
CA PHE A 358 -11.99 13.54 10.43
C PHE A 358 -10.50 13.82 10.71
N SER A 359 -9.61 13.58 9.75
CA SER A 359 -8.17 13.80 9.92
C SER A 359 -7.83 15.24 10.27
N GLU A 360 -8.43 16.21 9.56
CA GLU A 360 -8.23 17.65 9.82
C GLU A 360 -8.85 18.07 11.16
N SER A 361 -10.06 17.59 11.46
CA SER A 361 -10.69 17.85 12.77
C SER A 361 -9.84 17.32 13.94
N ASN A 362 -9.14 16.19 13.75
CA ASN A 362 -8.22 15.64 14.73
C ASN A 362 -6.95 16.48 14.89
N LEU A 363 -6.49 17.19 13.85
CA LEU A 363 -5.39 18.15 13.98
C LEU A 363 -5.81 19.35 14.85
N LEU A 364 -7.04 19.86 14.69
CA LEU A 364 -7.58 20.89 15.58
C LEU A 364 -7.66 20.39 17.03
N ARG A 365 -8.19 19.18 17.25
CA ARG A 365 -8.19 18.56 18.60
C ARG A 365 -6.78 18.43 19.15
N LYS A 366 -5.82 17.96 18.35
CA LYS A 366 -4.45 17.66 18.78
C LYS A 366 -3.62 18.91 19.02
N TYR A 367 -3.74 19.96 18.21
CA TYR A 367 -2.82 21.10 18.23
C TYR A 367 -3.48 22.45 18.52
N GLY A 368 -4.81 22.54 18.48
CA GLY A 368 -5.53 23.80 18.66
C GLY A 368 -5.54 24.63 17.37
N LYS A 369 -5.95 25.90 17.48
CA LYS A 369 -6.21 26.80 16.35
C LYS A 369 -5.05 26.97 15.36
N ASP A 370 -3.81 26.80 15.82
CA ASP A 370 -2.59 26.99 15.02
C ASP A 370 -2.14 25.71 14.28
N TYR A 371 -3.02 24.69 14.21
CA TYR A 371 -2.67 23.38 13.66
C TYR A 371 -2.25 23.43 12.18
N GLU A 372 -2.78 24.38 11.39
CA GLU A 372 -2.51 24.48 9.95
C GLU A 372 -1.03 24.81 9.68
N ALA A 373 -0.50 25.85 10.31
CA ALA A 373 0.92 26.19 10.21
C ALA A 373 1.79 25.09 10.84
N LEU A 374 1.38 24.57 12.00
CA LEU A 374 2.14 23.53 12.69
C LEU A 374 2.21 22.23 11.89
N ARG A 375 1.16 21.83 11.17
CA ARG A 375 1.19 20.61 10.35
C ARG A 375 2.20 20.71 9.21
N MET A 376 2.34 21.88 8.57
CA MET A 376 3.35 22.11 7.52
C MET A 376 4.77 21.93 8.08
N GLU A 377 5.07 22.60 9.20
CA GLU A 377 6.37 22.50 9.86
C GLU A 377 6.69 21.09 10.35
N LEU A 378 5.70 20.40 10.91
CA LEU A 378 5.86 19.02 11.37
C LEU A 378 6.09 18.05 10.21
N SER A 379 5.52 18.28 9.03
CA SER A 379 5.78 17.43 7.86
C SER A 379 7.28 17.41 7.51
N HIS A 380 7.94 18.57 7.43
CA HIS A 380 9.40 18.62 7.20
C HIS A 380 10.19 17.90 8.30
N ARG A 381 9.83 18.13 9.56
CA ARG A 381 10.52 17.50 10.70
C ARG A 381 10.37 15.98 10.69
N ARG A 382 9.16 15.48 10.39
CA ARG A 382 8.87 14.05 10.29
C ARG A 382 9.62 13.41 9.15
N LEU A 383 9.51 13.96 7.93
CA LEU A 383 10.21 13.45 6.76
C LEU A 383 11.71 13.34 7.05
N ARG A 384 12.33 14.41 7.55
CA ARG A 384 13.75 14.42 7.88
C ARG A 384 14.11 13.40 8.97
N SER A 385 13.31 13.31 10.04
CA SER A 385 13.51 12.34 11.13
C SER A 385 13.46 10.90 10.62
N TRP A 386 12.52 10.59 9.72
CA TRP A 386 12.31 9.27 9.13
C TRP A 386 13.30 8.92 8.01
N GLY A 387 14.27 9.80 7.74
CA GLY A 387 15.23 9.61 6.65
C GLY A 387 14.60 9.74 5.26
N GLN A 388 13.53 10.53 5.13
CA GLN A 388 12.96 10.98 3.85
C GLN A 388 13.50 12.38 3.50
N ASN A 389 13.79 12.62 2.22
CA ASN A 389 14.34 13.88 1.71
C ASN A 389 13.53 14.50 0.56
N THR A 390 12.37 13.92 0.22
CA THR A 390 11.49 14.45 -0.83
C THR A 390 10.04 14.50 -0.32
N ILE A 391 9.35 15.60 -0.60
CA ILE A 391 7.88 15.70 -0.55
C ILE A 391 7.36 15.18 -1.90
N GLY A 392 6.56 14.11 -1.85
CA GLY A 392 6.07 13.43 -3.04
C GLY A 392 4.91 14.15 -3.73
N ALA A 393 4.41 13.53 -4.78
CA ALA A 393 3.35 14.04 -5.63
C ALA A 393 2.06 14.34 -4.85
N TRP A 394 1.26 15.27 -5.36
CA TRP A 394 -0.04 15.68 -4.81
C TRP A 394 -0.01 16.17 -3.35
N SER A 395 1.13 16.70 -2.89
CA SER A 395 1.23 17.34 -1.58
C SER A 395 0.65 18.77 -1.61
N ASP A 396 0.28 19.29 -0.44
CA ASP A 396 -0.21 20.66 -0.27
C ASP A 396 0.92 21.67 -0.54
N GLY A 397 0.80 22.49 -1.59
CA GLY A 397 1.86 23.44 -1.99
C GLY A 397 2.34 24.41 -0.89
N ARG A 398 1.54 24.61 0.18
CA ARG A 398 1.98 25.38 1.35
C ARG A 398 3.15 24.74 2.10
N VAL A 399 3.28 23.41 2.06
CA VAL A 399 4.43 22.70 2.66
C VAL A 399 5.68 22.88 1.80
N GLU A 400 5.51 22.89 0.48
CA GLU A 400 6.60 23.06 -0.49
C GLU A 400 7.19 24.47 -0.39
N ALA A 401 6.33 25.48 -0.23
CA ALA A 401 6.70 26.89 -0.09
C ALA A 401 7.61 27.19 1.11
N LEU A 402 7.63 26.33 2.14
CA LEU A 402 8.54 26.50 3.29
C LEU A 402 10.00 26.23 2.94
N ARG A 403 10.31 25.58 1.80
CA ARG A 403 11.68 25.37 1.29
C ARG A 403 12.63 24.76 2.31
N LYS A 404 12.18 23.70 2.99
CA LYS A 404 12.99 22.92 3.96
C LYS A 404 13.23 21.49 3.52
N THR A 405 12.50 21.02 2.53
CA THR A 405 12.62 19.67 1.96
C THR A 405 12.34 19.80 0.46
N PRO A 406 13.18 19.21 -0.41
CA PRO A 406 12.88 19.13 -1.84
C PRO A 406 11.50 18.53 -2.11
N TYR A 407 10.90 18.89 -3.24
CA TYR A 407 9.55 18.43 -3.60
C TYR A 407 9.44 18.16 -5.10
N VAL A 408 8.38 17.45 -5.49
CA VAL A 408 8.01 17.25 -6.90
C VAL A 408 6.67 17.92 -7.18
N CYS A 409 6.53 18.52 -8.36
CA CYS A 409 5.27 19.10 -8.82
C CYS A 409 4.51 18.11 -9.70
N VAL A 410 3.18 18.23 -9.78
CA VAL A 410 2.34 17.44 -10.71
C VAL A 410 1.46 18.34 -11.57
N ILE A 411 1.67 18.27 -12.88
CA ILE A 411 0.88 18.95 -13.90
C ILE A 411 -0.05 17.95 -14.57
N ASP A 412 -1.31 18.32 -14.78
CA ASP A 412 -2.29 17.46 -15.49
C ASP A 412 -2.88 18.18 -16.70
N TYR A 413 -3.31 17.45 -17.72
CA TYR A 413 -3.87 18.04 -18.93
C TYR A 413 -5.39 17.97 -19.00
N TYR A 414 -6.12 18.31 -17.93
CA TYR A 414 -7.59 18.20 -17.93
C TYR A 414 -8.30 18.96 -19.06
N SER A 415 -7.80 20.14 -19.43
CA SER A 415 -8.42 21.01 -20.44
C SER A 415 -8.21 20.53 -21.88
N SER A 416 -7.22 19.67 -22.13
CA SER A 416 -6.93 19.22 -23.48
C SER A 416 -8.06 18.36 -24.02
N ARG A 417 -8.31 18.48 -25.33
CA ARG A 417 -9.17 17.52 -26.06
C ARG A 417 -8.72 16.08 -25.77
N LYS A 418 -9.69 15.17 -25.63
CA LYS A 418 -9.45 13.75 -25.36
C LYS A 418 -9.74 12.92 -26.59
N ILE A 419 -9.01 11.81 -26.73
CA ILE A 419 -9.29 10.78 -27.73
C ILE A 419 -10.58 10.06 -27.32
N GLU A 420 -11.65 10.23 -28.08
CA GLU A 420 -12.99 9.74 -27.70
C GLU A 420 -13.05 8.21 -27.65
N GLY A 421 -12.34 7.49 -28.52
CA GLY A 421 -12.31 6.02 -28.47
C GLY A 421 -11.47 5.44 -27.32
N SER A 422 -10.72 6.26 -26.57
CA SER A 422 -9.80 5.74 -25.56
C SER A 422 -10.53 5.22 -24.32
N LYS A 423 -9.95 4.20 -23.68
CA LYS A 423 -10.40 3.72 -22.36
C LYS A 423 -10.32 4.87 -21.35
N LYS A 424 -11.07 4.75 -20.26
CA LYS A 424 -10.96 5.67 -19.12
C LYS A 424 -10.04 5.09 -18.05
N SER A 425 -9.13 5.91 -17.53
CA SER A 425 -8.42 5.66 -16.28
C SER A 425 -8.68 6.82 -15.33
N LEU A 426 -8.97 6.51 -14.06
CA LEU A 426 -9.35 7.51 -13.04
C LEU A 426 -10.46 8.48 -13.50
N GLY A 427 -11.37 8.02 -14.37
CA GLY A 427 -12.46 8.81 -14.94
C GLY A 427 -12.11 9.65 -16.17
N LEU A 428 -10.84 9.71 -16.57
CA LEU A 428 -10.33 10.51 -17.68
C LEU A 428 -10.00 9.65 -18.90
N LYS A 429 -10.29 10.19 -20.08
CA LYS A 429 -9.80 9.66 -21.36
C LYS A 429 -8.40 10.18 -21.66
N PHE A 430 -7.72 9.53 -22.60
CA PHE A 430 -6.37 9.90 -23.01
C PHE A 430 -6.35 11.29 -23.67
N PRO A 431 -5.45 12.22 -23.31
CA PRO A 431 -5.31 13.52 -23.99
C PRO A 431 -4.82 13.34 -25.42
N ASP A 432 -5.47 13.98 -26.39
CA ASP A 432 -5.08 13.91 -27.80
C ASP A 432 -3.90 14.87 -28.08
N PRO A 433 -2.68 14.35 -28.31
CA PRO A 433 -1.51 15.20 -28.58
C PRO A 433 -1.50 15.80 -29.99
N PHE A 434 -2.38 15.32 -30.88
CA PHE A 434 -2.53 15.79 -32.27
C PHE A 434 -3.66 16.81 -32.43
N SER A 435 -4.46 17.02 -31.38
CA SER A 435 -5.44 18.11 -31.35
C SER A 435 -4.75 19.45 -31.63
N PRO A 436 -5.29 20.31 -32.52
CA PRO A 436 -4.72 21.63 -32.79
C PRO A 436 -4.52 22.49 -31.53
N ASP A 437 -5.39 22.31 -30.54
CA ASP A 437 -5.41 23.08 -29.30
C ASP A 437 -4.36 22.58 -28.27
N PHE A 438 -3.83 21.37 -28.43
CA PHE A 438 -3.00 20.71 -27.41
C PHE A 438 -1.78 21.54 -27.00
N ARG A 439 -1.06 22.10 -27.99
CA ARG A 439 0.13 22.92 -27.72
C ARG A 439 -0.21 24.22 -27.00
N THR A 440 -1.36 24.81 -27.32
CA THR A 440 -1.84 26.04 -26.68
C THR A 440 -2.23 25.75 -25.23
N ASP A 441 -3.05 24.72 -25.00
CA ASP A 441 -3.47 24.29 -23.66
C ASP A 441 -2.28 23.95 -22.76
N LEU A 442 -1.29 23.24 -23.33
CA LEU A 442 -0.03 22.91 -22.64
C LEU A 442 0.73 24.18 -22.25
N ARG A 443 0.92 25.10 -23.20
CA ARG A 443 1.66 26.34 -22.95
C ARG A 443 0.98 27.17 -21.88
N GLU A 444 -0.33 27.38 -21.97
CA GLU A 444 -1.08 28.12 -20.97
C GLU A 444 -0.99 27.47 -19.59
N ARG A 445 -1.07 26.14 -19.52
CA ARG A 445 -0.89 25.42 -18.26
C ARG A 445 0.51 25.66 -17.68
N LEU A 446 1.57 25.55 -18.48
CA LEU A 446 2.94 25.75 -18.03
C LEU A 446 3.21 27.20 -17.61
N GLU A 447 2.67 28.20 -18.33
CA GLU A 447 2.80 29.61 -17.94
C GLU A 447 2.08 29.92 -16.63
N ARG A 448 0.93 29.27 -16.35
CA ARG A 448 0.28 29.37 -15.03
C ARG A 448 1.16 28.81 -13.91
N GLU A 449 1.75 27.63 -14.12
CA GLU A 449 2.67 27.02 -13.13
C GLU A 449 3.92 27.89 -12.91
N ARG A 450 4.45 28.50 -13.99
CA ARG A 450 5.53 29.49 -13.94
C ARG A 450 5.12 30.77 -13.19
N ALA A 451 3.87 31.19 -13.30
CA ALA A 451 3.34 32.32 -12.53
C ALA A 451 3.03 31.98 -11.06
N GLY A 452 3.27 30.73 -10.62
CA GLY A 452 2.88 30.26 -9.29
C GLY A 452 1.38 29.98 -9.14
N LEU A 453 0.62 30.02 -10.23
CA LEU A 453 -0.81 29.74 -10.28
C LEU A 453 -1.04 28.24 -10.53
N GLY A 454 -0.53 27.42 -9.62
CA GLY A 454 -0.59 25.96 -9.75
C GLY A 454 -2.01 25.40 -9.71
N ARG A 455 -2.13 24.10 -10.05
CA ARG A 455 -3.36 23.28 -10.14
C ARG A 455 -4.57 23.75 -9.31
N TRP A 456 -4.37 24.02 -8.02
CA TRP A 456 -5.47 24.28 -7.08
C TRP A 456 -5.81 25.76 -6.86
N SER A 457 -5.01 26.69 -7.38
CA SER A 457 -5.26 28.15 -7.24
C SER A 457 -6.66 28.56 -7.74
N HIS A 458 -7.13 27.96 -8.83
CA HIS A 458 -8.44 28.26 -9.42
C HIS A 458 -9.63 27.63 -8.70
N LEU A 459 -9.46 26.44 -8.11
CA LEU A 459 -10.54 25.67 -7.48
C LEU A 459 -10.96 26.22 -6.12
N LEU A 460 -10.12 27.07 -5.52
CA LEU A 460 -10.23 27.46 -4.12
C LEU A 460 -10.54 28.93 -3.92
N GLY A 461 -10.47 29.75 -4.99
CA GLY A 461 -10.51 31.21 -4.87
C GLY A 461 -9.43 31.78 -3.95
N LYS A 462 -8.43 30.97 -3.58
CA LYS A 462 -7.35 31.29 -2.65
C LYS A 462 -6.05 31.29 -3.42
N HIS A 463 -5.40 32.44 -3.41
CA HIS A 463 -4.04 32.59 -3.89
C HIS A 463 -3.16 31.82 -2.91
N VAL A 464 -2.80 30.58 -3.23
CA VAL A 464 -1.61 29.98 -2.61
C VAL A 464 -0.46 30.75 -3.23
N HIS A 465 -0.05 31.83 -2.55
CA HIS A 465 0.93 32.80 -3.04
C HIS A 465 2.26 32.10 -3.37
N ASN A 466 2.43 31.69 -4.63
CA ASN A 466 3.72 31.33 -5.20
C ASN A 466 4.26 32.44 -6.13
N GLU A 467 3.63 33.62 -6.14
CA GLU A 467 4.04 34.77 -6.95
C GLU A 467 5.46 35.25 -6.58
N GLU A 468 5.84 35.21 -5.30
CA GLU A 468 7.21 35.49 -4.84
C GLU A 468 8.23 34.42 -5.30
N LEU A 469 7.78 33.26 -5.79
CA LEU A 469 8.64 32.13 -6.17
C LEU A 469 9.01 32.09 -7.65
N GLY A 470 8.40 32.91 -8.53
CA GLY A 470 8.58 32.77 -9.98
C GLY A 470 8.17 31.38 -10.51
N GLY A 471 7.26 30.71 -9.79
CA GLY A 471 6.80 29.35 -10.08
C GLY A 471 7.82 28.24 -9.80
N PHE A 472 7.35 27.00 -9.82
CA PHE A 472 8.17 25.81 -9.49
C PHE A 472 9.38 25.62 -10.41
N ALA A 473 9.33 26.18 -11.62
CA ALA A 473 10.42 26.11 -12.60
C ALA A 473 11.67 26.92 -12.21
N SER A 474 11.53 27.91 -11.31
CA SER A 474 12.65 28.73 -10.84
C SER A 474 13.03 28.45 -9.38
N ASP A 475 12.35 27.49 -8.73
CA ASP A 475 12.64 27.11 -7.36
C ASP A 475 13.70 26.00 -7.30
N PRO A 476 14.88 26.24 -6.71
CA PRO A 476 15.92 25.21 -6.57
C PRO A 476 15.52 24.04 -5.67
N TRP A 477 14.41 24.15 -4.92
CA TRP A 477 13.86 23.06 -4.12
C TRP A 477 12.94 22.12 -4.92
N CYS A 478 12.50 22.53 -6.11
CA CYS A 478 11.74 21.67 -7.01
C CYS A 478 12.68 20.65 -7.67
N LEU A 479 12.50 19.38 -7.34
CA LEU A 479 13.24 18.26 -7.89
C LEU A 479 12.91 18.02 -9.37
N GLY A 480 11.65 18.23 -9.73
CA GLY A 480 11.14 17.96 -11.07
C GLY A 480 9.62 17.99 -11.14
N ILE A 481 9.11 17.78 -12.35
CA ILE A 481 7.70 17.89 -12.69
C ILE A 481 7.21 16.55 -13.24
N PHE A 482 6.23 15.96 -12.57
CA PHE A 482 5.43 14.86 -13.10
C PHE A 482 4.30 15.39 -13.96
N VAL A 483 3.97 14.66 -15.01
CA VAL A 483 2.97 15.02 -16.01
C VAL A 483 1.92 13.91 -16.09
N ASP A 484 0.67 14.27 -15.81
CA ASP A 484 -0.48 13.40 -15.64
C ASP A 484 -0.26 12.29 -14.58
N ASN A 485 -1.18 11.33 -14.54
CA ASN A 485 -1.09 10.14 -13.70
C ASN A 485 -1.91 8.99 -14.29
N GLU A 486 -1.33 7.79 -14.35
CA GLU A 486 -2.02 6.54 -14.72
C GLU A 486 -2.87 6.64 -16.00
N LEU A 487 -2.37 7.32 -17.04
CA LEU A 487 -3.09 7.44 -18.31
C LEU A 487 -3.42 6.06 -18.90
N PRO A 488 -4.58 5.91 -19.57
CA PRO A 488 -5.03 4.64 -20.14
C PRO A 488 -4.33 4.33 -21.46
N TRP A 489 -3.01 4.10 -21.42
CA TRP A 489 -2.17 3.83 -22.60
C TRP A 489 -2.63 2.58 -23.38
N GLY A 490 -3.14 1.57 -22.68
CA GLY A 490 -3.53 0.29 -23.29
C GLY A 490 -2.32 -0.53 -23.75
N ASP A 491 -2.51 -1.34 -24.78
CA ASP A 491 -1.44 -2.07 -25.49
C ASP A 491 -0.87 -1.23 -26.65
N ASP A 492 0.06 -1.81 -27.40
CA ASP A 492 0.80 -1.15 -28.49
C ASP A 492 -0.09 -0.53 -29.58
N ILE A 493 -1.35 -0.99 -29.76
CA ILE A 493 -2.27 -0.51 -30.79
C ILE A 493 -3.49 0.24 -30.25
N SER A 494 -3.69 0.23 -28.93
CA SER A 494 -4.91 0.72 -28.28
C SER A 494 -5.23 2.17 -28.61
N LEU A 495 -4.25 3.07 -28.58
CA LEU A 495 -4.48 4.50 -28.87
C LEU A 495 -4.69 4.79 -30.35
N ALA A 496 -4.03 4.03 -31.24
CA ALA A 496 -4.24 4.17 -32.69
C ALA A 496 -5.67 3.79 -33.07
N LEU A 497 -6.16 2.64 -32.59
CA LEU A 497 -7.55 2.21 -32.79
C LEU A 497 -8.56 3.18 -32.18
N ALA A 498 -8.25 3.75 -31.02
CA ALA A 498 -9.10 4.73 -30.34
C ALA A 498 -9.22 6.08 -31.08
N SER A 499 -8.31 6.36 -32.02
CA SER A 499 -8.26 7.60 -32.80
C SER A 499 -8.90 7.51 -34.18
N LEU A 500 -9.29 6.30 -34.60
CA LEU A 500 -10.13 6.05 -35.79
C LEU A 500 -11.58 6.42 -35.49
#